data_AF-A0AAW7QD97-F1
#
_entry.id   AF-A0AAW7QD97-F1
#
_cell.length_a   1.000
_cell.length_b   1.000
_cell.length_c   1.000
_cell.angle_alpha   90.00
_cell.angle_beta   90.00
_cell.angle_gamma   90.00
#
_symmetry.space_group_name_H-M   'P 1'
#
loop_
_entity.id
_entity.type
_entity.pdbx_description
1 polymer ?
#
loop_
_entity_poly.entity_id
_entity_poly.type
_entity_poly.pdbx_seq_one_letter_code
_entity_poly.pdbx_strand_id
1 'polypeptide(L)'
;MQLIYKIEFNTTNLYFKYIIETLINEAQISASCKQYKDFILIIFNDQEKNIENFFLLLEKKLPMSIFISNSYVVDSYDETLEEIENFNIKQNLTLLTNDSIVKIIRENQIDFFNDIEKIKNGGVSRFETHNGLKKLFLPNKIKREEFENKGYEVKLLITDVTKLDELFDLNMRDFQLLCSIERPLIKLKFKPLKNANKEFSSTKFIYAKIPDDKETVLFAKALKENGFNYLLYVNDDVYQDGLKVTYNKEQNIIISGNKGLFPKYDFVSRKKFNSSKEYFNEFGGVYKATLAQSAKRLEPSVGVYFSSTTKSSSISLNIPTKGQKEVIVIPNIRNSITNCFDEISAIDEHCSRLITNFIRKYPEVVSAIVPTNAKGFESIVNICAKVLGLNSAKEFEDLALDTNLKSGIQIDMKLIKVNKLNVLDYRKTVQSMMSYKMANVDNQTLAYSFYESLSEFICNYSDEIAKEIKAKDIVLCGNMFANSILLSKTLKTLSKNYNIILPIEYPLDY
;
A
#
# COMPACT_ATOMS: atom_id res chain seq x y z
N MET A 1 14.54 -22.40 34.29
CA MET A 1 14.40 -20.93 34.28
C MET A 1 13.11 -20.60 33.56
N GLN A 2 12.35 -19.61 34.01
CA GLN A 2 11.22 -19.10 33.24
C GLN A 2 11.68 -17.88 32.45
N LEU A 3 11.42 -17.85 31.14
CA LEU A 3 11.65 -16.70 30.28
C LEU A 3 10.41 -16.46 29.43
N ILE A 4 9.96 -15.21 29.33
CA ILE A 4 8.80 -14.84 28.54
C ILE A 4 9.26 -13.93 27.41
N TYR A 5 9.09 -14.39 26.17
CA TYR A 5 9.42 -13.64 24.98
C TYR A 5 8.15 -13.16 24.30
N LYS A 6 8.04 -11.85 24.09
CA LYS A 6 6.89 -11.20 23.48
C LYS A 6 7.23 -10.75 22.06
N ILE A 7 6.37 -11.07 21.11
CA ILE A 7 6.42 -10.61 19.71
C ILE A 7 5.16 -9.79 19.47
N GLU A 8 5.29 -8.48 19.23
CA GLU A 8 4.16 -7.65 18.79
C GLU A 8 3.75 -8.08 17.37
N PHE A 9 2.47 -8.41 17.21
CA PHE A 9 1.95 -9.06 16.02
C PHE A 9 0.55 -8.56 15.70
N ASN A 10 0.45 -7.71 14.68
CA ASN A 10 -0.75 -6.93 14.36
C ASN A 10 -1.74 -7.70 13.48
N THR A 11 -2.05 -8.95 13.83
CA THR A 11 -3.09 -9.73 13.15
C THR A 11 -3.57 -10.87 14.03
N THR A 12 -4.87 -11.16 13.98
CA THR A 12 -5.46 -12.34 14.62
C THR A 12 -5.35 -13.63 13.79
N ASN A 13 -4.65 -13.61 12.65
CA ASN A 13 -4.38 -14.83 11.89
C ASN A 13 -3.33 -15.68 12.62
N LEU A 14 -3.61 -16.99 12.74
CA LEU A 14 -2.83 -17.92 13.58
C LEU A 14 -1.62 -18.58 12.90
N TYR A 15 -1.38 -18.35 11.60
CA TYR A 15 -0.31 -19.07 10.89
C TYR A 15 1.07 -18.86 11.51
N PHE A 16 1.35 -17.67 12.06
CA PHE A 16 2.65 -17.37 12.64
C PHE A 16 2.86 -18.09 13.97
N LYS A 17 1.81 -18.18 14.79
CA LYS A 17 1.78 -19.03 15.99
C LYS A 17 2.10 -20.49 15.62
N TYR A 18 1.47 -21.05 14.58
CA TYR A 18 1.72 -22.44 14.16
C TYR A 18 3.15 -22.68 13.67
N ILE A 19 3.78 -21.69 13.03
CA ILE A 19 5.21 -21.78 12.66
C ILE A 19 6.06 -21.88 13.93
N ILE A 20 5.82 -21.02 14.92
CA ILE A 20 6.55 -21.03 16.19
C ILE A 20 6.35 -22.37 16.93
N GLU A 21 5.12 -22.87 17.02
CA GLU A 21 4.83 -24.17 17.65
C GLU A 21 5.55 -25.33 16.95
N THR A 22 5.64 -25.29 15.62
CA THR A 22 6.41 -26.28 14.85
C THR A 22 7.90 -26.23 15.22
N LEU A 23 8.47 -25.04 15.39
CA LEU A 23 9.86 -24.86 15.80
C LEU A 23 10.09 -25.31 17.25
N ILE A 24 9.15 -25.05 18.17
CA ILE A 24 9.21 -25.54 19.55
C ILE A 24 9.27 -27.07 19.56
N ASN A 25 8.41 -27.71 18.78
CA ASN A 25 8.37 -29.16 18.65
C ASN A 25 9.65 -29.72 18.01
N GLU A 26 10.19 -29.06 16.98
CA GLU A 26 11.46 -29.45 16.34
C GLU A 26 12.64 -29.37 17.33
N ALA A 27 12.68 -28.33 18.16
CA ALA A 27 13.74 -28.13 19.15
C ALA A 27 13.60 -29.02 20.39
N GLN A 28 12.46 -29.68 20.57
CA GLN A 28 12.12 -30.46 21.77
C GLN A 28 12.30 -29.67 23.08
N ILE A 29 12.04 -28.36 23.03
CA ILE A 29 12.17 -27.46 24.18
C ILE A 29 10.86 -27.40 24.98
N SER A 30 10.96 -27.29 26.30
CA SER A 30 9.80 -27.03 27.16
C SER A 30 9.37 -25.57 27.04
N ALA A 31 8.50 -25.28 26.06
CA ALA A 31 7.93 -23.96 25.84
C ALA A 31 6.47 -24.05 25.36
N SER A 32 5.70 -22.99 25.62
CA SER A 32 4.34 -22.81 25.08
C SER A 32 4.24 -21.53 24.26
N CYS A 33 3.47 -21.56 23.17
CA CYS A 33 3.19 -20.41 22.32
C CYS A 33 1.72 -20.01 22.46
N LYS A 34 1.44 -18.75 22.79
CA LYS A 34 0.08 -18.22 22.93
C LYS A 34 -0.08 -16.96 22.10
N GLN A 35 -1.19 -16.81 21.37
CA GLN A 35 -1.47 -15.61 20.59
C GLN A 35 -2.61 -14.79 21.20
N TYR A 36 -2.40 -13.49 21.29
CA TYR A 36 -3.35 -12.49 21.73
C TYR A 36 -3.65 -11.54 20.56
N LYS A 37 -4.59 -10.59 20.75
CA LYS A 37 -5.03 -9.69 19.68
C LYS A 37 -3.87 -8.93 19.02
N ASP A 38 -2.90 -8.47 19.81
CA ASP A 38 -1.83 -7.56 19.35
C ASP A 38 -0.41 -8.15 19.53
N PHE A 39 -0.28 -9.37 20.06
CA PHE A 39 1.03 -9.98 20.32
C PHE A 39 0.97 -11.50 20.46
N ILE A 40 2.13 -12.14 20.32
CA ILE A 40 2.38 -13.56 20.62
C ILE A 40 3.34 -13.64 21.81
N LEU A 41 3.09 -14.57 22.73
CA LEU A 41 3.99 -14.93 23.81
C LEU A 41 4.58 -16.31 23.58
N ILE A 42 5.90 -16.42 23.76
CA ILE A 42 6.60 -17.69 23.91
C ILE A 42 7.07 -17.77 25.36
N ILE A 43 6.54 -18.73 26.10
CA ILE A 43 6.82 -18.91 27.53
C ILE A 43 7.69 -20.16 27.67
N PHE A 44 8.95 -19.97 28.06
CA PHE A 44 9.94 -21.03 28.23
C PHE A 44 9.99 -21.48 29.68
N ASN A 45 10.05 -22.79 29.90
CA ASN A 45 10.23 -23.43 31.21
C ASN A 45 11.35 -24.48 31.12
N ASP A 46 12.54 -24.04 30.71
CA ASP A 46 13.66 -24.93 30.40
C ASP A 46 14.99 -24.39 30.98
N GLN A 47 16.08 -25.11 30.75
CA GLN A 47 17.44 -24.69 31.07
C GLN A 47 17.88 -23.57 30.11
N GLU A 48 18.67 -22.63 30.62
CA GLU A 48 19.17 -21.47 29.86
C GLU A 48 19.83 -21.87 28.53
N LYS A 49 20.71 -22.87 28.56
CA LYS A 49 21.35 -23.40 27.35
C LYS A 49 20.37 -23.87 26.28
N ASN A 50 19.24 -24.48 26.67
CA ASN A 50 18.23 -24.95 25.71
C ASN A 50 17.49 -23.76 25.10
N ILE A 51 17.19 -22.74 25.91
CA ILE A 51 16.55 -21.50 25.47
C ILE A 51 17.46 -20.74 24.49
N GLU A 52 18.76 -20.61 24.79
CA GLU A 52 19.75 -20.01 23.88
C GLU A 52 19.80 -20.75 22.54
N ASN A 53 19.88 -22.09 22.57
CA ASN A 53 19.86 -22.91 21.36
C ASN A 53 18.57 -22.71 20.54
N PHE A 54 17.43 -22.53 21.22
CA PHE A 54 16.18 -22.24 20.54
C PHE A 54 16.16 -20.86 19.89
N PHE A 55 16.74 -19.82 20.52
CA PHE A 55 16.89 -18.51 19.88
C PHE A 55 17.78 -18.58 18.63
N LEU A 56 18.85 -19.37 18.65
CA LEU A 56 19.66 -19.64 17.45
C LEU A 56 18.86 -20.34 16.35
N LEU A 57 17.94 -21.24 16.72
CA LEU A 57 17.03 -21.88 15.77
C LEU A 57 16.03 -20.87 15.19
N LEU A 58 15.44 -20.00 16.02
CA LEU A 58 14.53 -18.94 15.58
C LEU A 58 15.23 -17.99 14.61
N GLU A 59 16.44 -17.53 14.93
CA GLU A 59 17.23 -16.65 14.05
C GLU A 59 17.43 -17.27 12.66
N LYS A 60 17.61 -18.59 12.61
CA LYS A 60 17.85 -19.32 11.36
C LYS A 60 16.57 -19.64 10.58
N LYS A 61 15.46 -19.94 11.26
CA LYS A 61 14.27 -20.56 10.65
C LYS A 61 12.98 -19.73 10.74
N LEU A 62 12.83 -18.85 11.72
CA LEU A 62 11.61 -18.06 11.86
C LEU A 62 11.54 -17.02 10.74
N PRO A 63 10.53 -17.08 9.84
CA PRO A 63 10.42 -16.09 8.79
C PRO A 63 10.00 -14.73 9.35
N MET A 64 10.31 -13.66 8.62
CA MET A 64 9.71 -12.36 8.87
C MET A 64 8.22 -12.37 8.49
N SER A 65 7.45 -11.45 9.04
CA SER A 65 6.06 -11.20 8.65
C SER A 65 5.81 -9.70 8.54
N ILE A 66 4.92 -9.29 7.62
CA ILE A 66 4.48 -7.89 7.52
C ILE A 66 3.77 -7.39 8.79
N PHE A 67 3.28 -8.29 9.63
CA PHE A 67 2.53 -7.96 10.84
C PHE A 67 3.38 -7.88 12.11
N ILE A 68 4.67 -8.23 12.04
CA ILE A 68 5.60 -8.08 13.17
C ILE A 68 6.07 -6.63 13.28
N SER A 69 6.06 -6.07 14.49
CA SER A 69 6.69 -4.77 14.80
C SER A 69 7.96 -4.96 15.65
N ASN A 70 7.81 -5.26 16.93
CA ASN A 70 8.91 -5.45 17.88
C ASN A 70 8.87 -6.82 18.53
N SER A 71 10.01 -7.25 19.07
CA SER A 71 10.09 -8.45 19.90
C SER A 71 11.13 -8.30 21.00
N TYR A 72 10.79 -8.71 22.22
CA TYR A 72 11.61 -8.48 23.42
C TYR A 72 11.23 -9.44 24.56
N VAL A 73 12.13 -9.61 25.53
CA VAL A 73 11.87 -10.35 26.77
C VAL A 73 11.07 -9.47 27.72
N VAL A 74 10.12 -10.06 28.45
CA VAL A 74 9.33 -9.39 29.50
C VAL A 74 9.41 -10.18 30.80
N ASP A 75 9.32 -9.48 31.92
CA ASP A 75 9.39 -10.10 33.26
C ASP A 75 8.11 -10.86 33.62
N SER A 76 6.96 -10.35 33.17
CA SER A 76 5.64 -10.91 33.44
C SER A 76 4.65 -10.53 32.35
N TYR A 77 3.53 -11.24 32.27
CA TYR A 77 2.37 -10.88 31.47
C TYR A 77 1.10 -10.98 32.32
N ASP A 78 0.03 -10.31 31.87
CA ASP A 78 -1.27 -10.40 32.52
C ASP A 78 -1.92 -11.76 32.18
N GLU A 79 -1.94 -12.66 33.16
CA GLU A 79 -2.52 -14.00 33.03
C GLU A 79 -4.05 -14.00 32.89
N THR A 80 -4.71 -12.86 33.15
CA THR A 80 -6.15 -12.72 32.95
C THR A 80 -6.53 -12.54 31.47
N LEU A 81 -5.55 -12.26 30.60
CA LEU A 81 -5.79 -12.14 29.18
C LEU A 81 -6.19 -13.48 28.57
N GLU A 82 -7.27 -13.46 27.81
CA GLU A 82 -7.74 -14.61 27.04
C GLU A 82 -6.97 -14.74 25.72
N GLU A 83 -6.46 -15.94 25.47
CA GLU A 83 -5.86 -16.28 24.18
C GLU A 83 -6.92 -16.21 23.07
N ILE A 84 -6.52 -15.77 21.87
CA ILE A 84 -7.47 -15.75 20.76
C ILE A 84 -7.92 -17.17 20.40
N GLU A 85 -9.23 -17.34 20.30
CA GLU A 85 -9.83 -18.63 19.95
C GLU A 85 -9.55 -19.02 18.49
N ASN A 86 -9.22 -20.29 18.27
CA ASN A 86 -9.02 -20.83 16.94
C ASN A 86 -10.34 -21.33 16.33
N PHE A 87 -10.93 -20.52 15.45
CA PHE A 87 -12.11 -20.88 14.67
C PHE A 87 -11.83 -21.75 13.43
N ASN A 88 -10.62 -22.32 13.30
CA ASN A 88 -10.18 -23.16 12.18
C ASN A 88 -10.39 -22.52 10.80
N ILE A 89 -10.20 -21.21 10.71
CA ILE A 89 -10.32 -20.48 9.45
C ILE A 89 -9.08 -20.76 8.61
N LYS A 90 -9.29 -21.47 7.50
CA LYS A 90 -8.26 -21.70 6.49
C LYS A 90 -7.89 -20.38 5.83
N GLN A 91 -6.69 -19.88 6.12
CA GLN A 91 -6.16 -18.68 5.47
C GLN A 91 -5.75 -18.99 4.03
N ASN A 92 -5.92 -18.01 3.17
CA ASN A 92 -5.44 -18.09 1.80
C ASN A 92 -3.97 -17.64 1.71
N LEU A 93 -3.10 -18.39 2.40
CA LEU A 93 -1.66 -18.16 2.43
C LEU A 93 -0.95 -19.50 2.27
N THR A 94 -0.06 -19.59 1.29
CA THR A 94 0.87 -20.71 1.19
C THR A 94 2.06 -20.41 2.09
N LEU A 95 2.26 -21.22 3.14
CA LEU A 95 3.40 -21.07 4.05
C LEU A 95 4.66 -21.61 3.39
N LEU A 96 5.37 -20.72 2.69
CA LEU A 96 6.60 -21.02 1.98
C LEU A 96 7.83 -20.76 2.87
N THR A 97 7.99 -21.57 3.91
CA THR A 97 9.24 -21.64 4.68
C THR A 97 10.37 -22.22 3.82
N ASN A 98 11.63 -22.04 4.23
CA ASN A 98 12.78 -22.59 3.50
C ASN A 98 12.66 -24.11 3.30
N ASP A 99 12.30 -24.84 4.36
CA ASP A 99 12.12 -26.30 4.32
C ASP A 99 10.95 -26.69 3.40
N SER A 100 9.84 -25.94 3.44
CA SER A 100 8.69 -26.14 2.55
C SER A 100 9.04 -25.92 1.08
N ILE A 101 9.84 -24.89 0.76
CA ILE A 101 10.30 -24.60 -0.61
C ILE A 101 11.20 -25.74 -1.11
N VAL A 102 12.16 -26.18 -0.30
CA VAL A 102 13.05 -27.31 -0.65
C VAL A 102 12.24 -28.56 -0.93
N LYS A 103 11.23 -28.84 -0.10
CA LYS A 103 10.31 -29.96 -0.29
C LYS A 103 9.53 -29.84 -1.60
N ILE A 104 8.91 -28.68 -1.87
CA ILE A 104 8.19 -28.41 -3.12
C ILE A 104 9.07 -28.69 -4.34
N ILE A 105 10.30 -28.18 -4.34
CA ILE A 105 11.25 -28.33 -5.45
C ILE A 105 11.67 -29.79 -5.65
N ARG A 106 11.87 -30.57 -4.58
CA ARG A 106 12.30 -31.97 -4.66
C ARG A 106 11.18 -32.91 -5.10
N GLU A 107 9.96 -32.68 -4.62
CA GLU A 107 8.82 -33.59 -4.81
C GLU A 107 8.04 -33.34 -6.09
N ASN A 108 8.27 -32.21 -6.77
CA ASN A 108 7.52 -31.83 -7.97
C ASN A 108 8.48 -31.60 -9.13
N GLN A 109 8.28 -32.38 -10.19
CA GLN A 109 8.93 -32.18 -11.48
C GLN A 109 7.86 -31.78 -12.48
N ILE A 110 7.89 -30.51 -12.88
CA ILE A 110 7.01 -29.97 -13.92
C ILE A 110 7.93 -29.51 -15.05
N ASP A 111 7.60 -29.92 -16.28
CA ASP A 111 8.29 -29.46 -17.46
C ASP A 111 7.73 -28.11 -17.91
N PHE A 112 8.54 -27.06 -17.80
CA PHE A 112 8.21 -25.70 -18.24
C PHE A 112 8.86 -25.33 -19.57
N PHE A 113 9.41 -26.29 -20.32
CA PHE A 113 10.17 -26.04 -21.55
C PHE A 113 9.38 -25.18 -22.55
N ASN A 114 8.11 -25.50 -22.79
CA ASN A 114 7.26 -24.76 -23.73
C ASN A 114 7.06 -23.30 -23.30
N ASP A 115 6.83 -23.05 -22.01
CA ASP A 115 6.66 -21.69 -21.48
C ASP A 115 7.96 -20.89 -21.56
N ILE A 116 9.09 -21.53 -21.22
CA ILE A 116 10.41 -20.91 -21.25
C ILE A 116 10.83 -20.57 -22.68
N GLU A 117 10.68 -21.50 -23.63
CA GLU A 117 10.98 -21.24 -25.05
C GLU A 117 10.05 -20.15 -25.61
N LYS A 118 8.78 -20.14 -25.24
CA LYS A 118 7.87 -19.05 -25.60
C LYS A 118 8.35 -17.71 -25.08
N ILE A 119 8.74 -17.61 -23.82
CA ILE A 119 9.25 -16.38 -23.20
C ILE A 119 10.57 -15.93 -23.86
N LYS A 120 11.50 -16.87 -24.08
CA LYS A 120 12.80 -16.64 -24.71
C LYS A 120 12.67 -16.08 -26.12
N ASN A 121 11.70 -16.57 -26.88
CA ASN A 121 11.35 -16.05 -28.21
C ASN A 121 10.55 -14.73 -28.15
N GLY A 122 10.47 -14.10 -26.99
CA GLY A 122 9.75 -12.85 -26.78
C GLY A 122 8.23 -13.01 -26.77
N GLY A 123 7.69 -14.19 -26.53
CA GLY A 123 6.26 -14.43 -26.37
C GLY A 123 5.74 -14.08 -24.95
N VAL A 124 4.45 -14.31 -24.76
CA VAL A 124 3.76 -14.19 -23.45
C VAL A 124 3.32 -15.58 -22.99
N SER A 125 3.85 -16.07 -21.87
CA SER A 125 3.36 -17.29 -21.22
C SER A 125 2.08 -16.96 -20.43
N ARG A 126 1.06 -17.80 -20.58
CA ARG A 126 -0.20 -17.69 -19.83
C ARG A 126 -0.17 -18.80 -18.79
N PHE A 127 0.08 -18.43 -17.54
CA PHE A 127 0.43 -19.34 -16.45
C PHE A 127 -0.64 -19.30 -15.37
N GLU A 128 -1.19 -20.46 -15.05
CA GLU A 128 -2.14 -20.60 -13.95
C GLU A 128 -1.42 -20.77 -12.63
N THR A 129 -1.83 -19.96 -11.66
CA THR A 129 -1.30 -19.99 -10.29
C THR A 129 -2.45 -20.22 -9.32
N HIS A 130 -2.12 -20.56 -8.08
CA HIS A 130 -3.13 -20.64 -7.02
C HIS A 130 -3.98 -19.36 -6.87
N ASN A 131 -3.43 -18.21 -7.24
CA ASN A 131 -4.04 -16.89 -7.01
C ASN A 131 -4.76 -16.32 -8.24
N GLY A 132 -4.85 -17.10 -9.31
CA GLY A 132 -5.41 -16.69 -10.59
C GLY A 132 -4.41 -16.83 -11.72
N LEU A 133 -4.80 -16.29 -12.86
CA LEU A 133 -4.08 -16.48 -14.10
C LEU A 133 -3.20 -15.28 -14.43
N LYS A 134 -1.95 -15.53 -14.80
CA LYS A 134 -0.94 -14.51 -15.08
C LYS A 134 -0.47 -14.60 -16.53
N LYS A 135 -0.25 -13.45 -17.16
CA LYS A 135 0.44 -13.33 -18.45
C LYS A 135 1.85 -12.83 -18.16
N LEU A 136 2.87 -13.68 -18.33
CA LEU A 136 4.27 -13.39 -18.04
C LEU A 136 5.09 -13.21 -19.31
N PHE A 137 6.00 -12.24 -19.30
CA PHE A 137 6.85 -11.90 -20.44
C PHE A 137 8.15 -11.23 -19.99
N LEU A 138 9.18 -11.27 -20.83
CA LEU A 138 10.43 -10.55 -20.57
C LEU A 138 10.21 -9.03 -20.60
N PRO A 139 10.99 -8.26 -19.82
CA PRO A 139 11.01 -6.80 -19.91
C PRO A 139 11.09 -6.32 -21.36
N ASN A 140 10.07 -5.59 -21.79
CA ASN A 140 9.93 -5.13 -23.16
C ASN A 140 8.97 -3.94 -23.19
N LYS A 141 9.47 -2.78 -23.62
CA LYS A 141 8.71 -1.54 -23.63
C LYS A 141 7.39 -1.65 -24.41
N ILE A 142 7.44 -2.22 -25.61
CA ILE A 142 6.28 -2.29 -26.52
C ILE A 142 5.17 -3.13 -25.88
N LYS A 143 5.49 -4.33 -25.38
CA LYS A 143 4.49 -5.19 -24.73
C LYS A 143 3.97 -4.60 -23.43
N ARG A 144 4.84 -4.00 -22.63
CA ARG A 144 4.44 -3.30 -21.42
C ARG A 144 3.40 -2.23 -21.74
N GLU A 145 3.68 -1.37 -22.72
CA GLU A 145 2.77 -0.30 -23.14
C GLU A 145 1.48 -0.86 -23.73
N GLU A 146 1.52 -1.95 -24.47
CA GLU A 146 0.31 -2.63 -24.96
C GLU A 146 -0.61 -3.06 -23.80
N PHE A 147 -0.06 -3.66 -22.75
CA PHE A 147 -0.84 -4.06 -21.57
C PHE A 147 -1.33 -2.86 -20.75
N GLU A 148 -0.47 -1.87 -20.52
CA GLU A 148 -0.86 -0.64 -19.80
C GLU A 148 -1.98 0.11 -20.53
N ASN A 149 -1.91 0.20 -21.86
CA ASN A 149 -2.96 0.84 -22.68
C ASN A 149 -4.29 0.08 -22.63
N LYS A 150 -4.26 -1.23 -22.34
CA LYS A 150 -5.44 -2.06 -22.09
C LYS A 150 -5.95 -1.96 -20.64
N GLY A 151 -5.33 -1.12 -19.80
CA GLY A 151 -5.71 -0.88 -18.42
C GLY A 151 -5.12 -1.87 -17.41
N TYR A 152 -4.17 -2.72 -17.82
CA TYR A 152 -3.52 -3.64 -16.89
C TYR A 152 -2.41 -2.94 -16.10
N GLU A 153 -2.31 -3.26 -14.81
CA GLU A 153 -1.14 -2.92 -14.01
C GLU A 153 -0.03 -3.95 -14.25
N VAL A 154 1.04 -3.51 -14.92
CA VAL A 154 2.25 -4.32 -15.13
C VAL A 154 3.11 -4.33 -13.87
N LYS A 155 3.45 -5.53 -13.40
CA LYS A 155 4.20 -5.80 -12.17
C LYS A 155 5.43 -6.64 -12.47
N LEU A 156 6.37 -6.70 -11.53
CA LEU A 156 7.58 -7.52 -11.66
C LEU A 156 7.51 -8.75 -10.76
N LEU A 157 7.74 -9.92 -11.34
CA LEU A 157 8.07 -11.14 -10.61
C LEU A 157 9.60 -11.28 -10.59
N ILE A 158 10.16 -11.29 -9.38
CA ILE A 158 11.59 -11.54 -9.13
C ILE A 158 11.77 -13.05 -8.99
N THR A 159 12.46 -13.69 -9.92
CA THR A 159 12.72 -15.14 -9.87
C THR A 159 14.02 -15.46 -9.16
N ASP A 160 14.96 -14.51 -9.11
CA ASP A 160 16.21 -14.62 -8.36
C ASP A 160 16.43 -13.43 -7.43
N VAL A 161 16.20 -13.65 -6.13
CA VAL A 161 16.42 -12.63 -5.10
C VAL A 161 17.87 -12.21 -4.95
N THR A 162 18.83 -13.05 -5.35
CA THR A 162 20.27 -12.72 -5.29
C THR A 162 20.67 -11.64 -6.29
N LYS A 163 19.79 -11.33 -7.25
CA LYS A 163 20.02 -10.34 -8.31
C LYS A 163 19.40 -8.99 -8.02
N LEU A 164 18.60 -8.87 -6.95
CA LEU A 164 17.82 -7.69 -6.62
C LEU A 164 18.64 -6.39 -6.60
N ASP A 165 19.81 -6.41 -5.96
CA ASP A 165 20.71 -5.26 -5.89
C ASP A 165 21.28 -4.85 -7.26
N GLU A 166 21.22 -5.70 -8.28
CA GLU A 166 21.64 -5.31 -9.64
C GLU A 166 20.61 -4.42 -10.33
N LEU A 167 19.34 -4.45 -9.90
CA LEU A 167 18.21 -3.78 -10.54
C LEU A 167 17.65 -2.61 -9.72
N PHE A 168 17.60 -2.76 -8.40
CA PHE A 168 16.89 -1.84 -7.50
C PHE A 168 17.81 -1.14 -6.50
N ASP A 169 17.43 0.08 -6.15
CA ASP A 169 17.97 0.83 -5.02
C ASP A 169 17.16 0.43 -3.78
N LEU A 170 17.71 -0.49 -2.98
CA LEU A 170 17.01 -1.18 -1.89
C LEU A 170 17.57 -0.77 -0.53
N ASN A 171 16.68 -0.70 0.45
CA ASN A 171 17.05 -0.67 1.85
C ASN A 171 16.64 -1.97 2.57
N MET A 172 17.04 -2.09 3.84
CA MET A 172 16.77 -3.29 4.64
C MET A 172 15.27 -3.59 4.79
N ARG A 173 14.42 -2.56 4.94
CA ARG A 173 12.96 -2.74 5.05
C ARG A 173 12.37 -3.31 3.77
N ASP A 174 12.86 -2.91 2.60
CA ASP A 174 12.41 -3.46 1.31
C ASP A 174 12.72 -4.97 1.23
N PHE A 175 13.93 -5.37 1.63
CA PHE A 175 14.32 -6.79 1.70
C PHE A 175 13.47 -7.58 2.69
N GLN A 176 13.29 -7.05 3.91
CA GLN A 176 12.48 -7.70 4.95
C GLN A 176 11.04 -7.92 4.51
N LEU A 177 10.43 -6.93 3.85
CA LEU A 177 9.07 -7.05 3.33
C LEU A 177 8.99 -8.02 2.15
N LEU A 178 9.93 -7.99 1.19
CA LEU A 178 9.94 -8.91 0.05
C LEU A 178 10.03 -10.36 0.52
N CYS A 179 10.89 -10.62 1.51
CA CYS A 179 11.15 -11.94 2.08
C CYS A 179 10.22 -12.33 3.24
N SER A 180 9.23 -11.50 3.56
CA SER A 180 8.20 -11.85 4.55
C SER A 180 7.39 -13.07 4.09
N ILE A 181 6.83 -13.81 5.05
CA ILE A 181 6.06 -15.03 4.76
C ILE A 181 4.84 -14.76 3.87
N GLU A 182 4.27 -13.55 3.91
CA GLU A 182 3.12 -13.13 3.10
C GLU A 182 3.49 -12.81 1.64
N ARG A 183 4.77 -12.50 1.37
CA ARG A 183 5.31 -12.19 0.04
C ARG A 183 4.50 -11.13 -0.73
N PRO A 184 4.34 -9.93 -0.14
CA PRO A 184 3.54 -8.85 -0.71
C PRO A 184 4.21 -8.23 -1.95
N LEU A 185 3.44 -7.40 -2.65
CA LEU A 185 3.92 -6.46 -3.66
C LEU A 185 4.44 -5.19 -2.97
N ILE A 186 5.66 -4.80 -3.33
CA ILE A 186 6.32 -3.61 -2.79
C ILE A 186 6.75 -2.73 -3.95
N LYS A 187 6.60 -1.41 -3.78
CA LYS A 187 7.01 -0.41 -4.78
C LYS A 187 8.51 -0.17 -4.67
N LEU A 188 9.29 -0.69 -5.61
CA LEU A 188 10.75 -0.59 -5.61
C LEU A 188 11.24 0.45 -6.60
N LYS A 189 12.31 1.16 -6.23
CA LYS A 189 12.98 2.15 -7.07
C LYS A 189 14.10 1.50 -7.87
N PHE A 190 14.12 1.68 -9.18
CA PHE A 190 15.23 1.21 -10.01
C PHE A 190 16.51 1.98 -9.70
N LYS A 191 17.66 1.29 -9.77
CA LYS A 191 18.96 1.97 -9.83
C LYS A 191 19.03 2.88 -11.07
N PRO A 192 19.87 3.93 -11.05
CA PRO A 192 20.11 4.76 -12.21
C PRO A 192 20.41 3.93 -13.46
N LEU A 193 19.86 4.35 -14.61
CA LEU A 193 20.00 3.71 -15.93
C LEU A 193 19.36 2.33 -16.12
N LYS A 194 19.04 1.57 -15.05
CA LYS A 194 18.49 0.21 -15.20
C LYS A 194 17.11 0.14 -15.87
N ASN A 195 16.35 1.23 -15.81
CA ASN A 195 15.09 1.37 -16.55
C ASN A 195 15.12 2.59 -17.50
N ALA A 196 16.29 2.98 -18.03
CA ALA A 196 16.42 4.13 -18.93
C ALA A 196 15.55 3.98 -20.20
N ASN A 197 15.49 2.77 -20.75
CA ASN A 197 14.70 2.45 -21.94
C ASN A 197 13.21 2.19 -21.63
N LYS A 198 12.77 2.31 -20.36
CA LYS A 198 11.40 2.05 -19.92
C LYS A 198 10.88 0.66 -20.29
N GLU A 199 11.76 -0.33 -20.26
CA GLU A 199 11.43 -1.73 -20.56
C GLU A 199 10.66 -2.38 -19.42
N PHE A 200 10.97 -2.03 -18.18
CA PHE A 200 10.33 -2.57 -16.99
C PHE A 200 9.10 -1.75 -16.57
N SER A 201 9.20 -0.42 -16.59
CA SER A 201 8.15 0.49 -16.13
C SER A 201 8.18 1.80 -16.92
N SER A 202 7.04 2.50 -16.99
CA SER A 202 6.94 3.86 -17.53
C SER A 202 7.72 4.91 -16.69
N THR A 203 8.11 4.55 -15.47
CA THR A 203 8.68 5.43 -14.43
C THR A 203 9.91 4.80 -13.77
N LYS A 204 10.51 5.46 -12.78
CA LYS A 204 11.61 4.89 -11.97
C LYS A 204 11.14 3.88 -10.90
N PHE A 205 9.86 3.57 -10.83
CA PHE A 205 9.31 2.65 -9.83
C PHE A 205 8.50 1.52 -10.46
N ILE A 206 8.45 0.37 -9.79
CA ILE A 206 7.58 -0.75 -10.15
C ILE A 206 7.12 -1.48 -8.89
N TYR A 207 5.91 -2.02 -8.90
CA TYR A 207 5.50 -3.00 -7.89
C TYR A 207 6.10 -4.36 -8.23
N ALA A 208 6.90 -4.89 -7.30
CA ALA A 208 7.60 -6.16 -7.46
C ALA A 208 7.28 -7.11 -6.30
N LYS A 209 7.35 -8.41 -6.57
CA LYS A 209 7.22 -9.48 -5.56
C LYS A 209 8.08 -10.68 -5.93
N ILE A 210 8.31 -11.54 -4.95
CA ILE A 210 8.87 -12.89 -5.14
C ILE A 210 7.74 -13.93 -5.30
N PRO A 211 8.03 -15.16 -5.76
CA PRO A 211 7.05 -16.23 -5.92
C PRO A 211 6.28 -16.48 -4.63
N ASP A 212 4.98 -16.73 -4.67
CA ASP A 212 4.13 -16.72 -3.48
C ASP A 212 3.12 -17.88 -3.39
N ASP A 213 3.31 -18.88 -4.24
CA ASP A 213 2.61 -20.15 -4.25
C ASP A 213 3.54 -21.23 -4.83
N LYS A 214 3.06 -22.49 -4.84
CA LYS A 214 3.82 -23.64 -5.32
C LYS A 214 4.20 -23.48 -6.80
N GLU A 215 3.23 -23.08 -7.63
CA GLU A 215 3.38 -22.98 -9.07
C GLU A 215 4.44 -21.94 -9.44
N THR A 216 4.36 -20.74 -8.84
CA THR A 216 5.33 -19.67 -9.08
C THR A 216 6.72 -20.02 -8.54
N VAL A 217 6.85 -20.77 -7.44
CA VAL A 217 8.16 -21.23 -6.93
C VAL A 217 8.83 -22.16 -7.94
N LEU A 218 8.10 -23.17 -8.43
CA LEU A 218 8.63 -24.13 -9.40
C LEU A 218 8.98 -23.42 -10.72
N PHE A 219 8.13 -22.52 -11.19
CA PHE A 219 8.39 -21.78 -12.41
C PHE A 219 9.58 -20.82 -12.27
N ALA A 220 9.70 -20.10 -11.15
CA ALA A 220 10.83 -19.21 -10.88
C ALA A 220 12.16 -19.97 -10.82
N LYS A 221 12.19 -21.19 -10.26
CA LYS A 221 13.37 -22.06 -10.30
C LYS A 221 13.77 -22.38 -11.74
N ALA A 222 12.82 -22.84 -12.56
CA ALA A 222 13.10 -23.20 -13.94
C ALA A 222 13.56 -21.98 -14.78
N LEU A 223 12.96 -20.81 -14.55
CA LEU A 223 13.38 -19.55 -15.17
C LEU A 223 14.80 -19.15 -14.76
N LYS A 224 15.12 -19.24 -13.46
CA LYS A 224 16.47 -18.97 -12.93
C LYS A 224 17.52 -19.90 -13.53
N GLU A 225 17.23 -21.19 -13.65
CA GLU A 225 18.11 -22.19 -14.29
C GLU A 225 18.36 -21.89 -15.78
N ASN A 226 17.45 -21.17 -16.43
CA ASN A 226 17.57 -20.70 -17.81
C ASN A 226 18.09 -19.25 -17.91
N GLY A 227 18.57 -18.65 -16.82
CA GLY A 227 19.17 -17.32 -16.78
C GLY A 227 18.17 -16.15 -16.74
N PHE A 228 16.88 -16.42 -16.56
CA PHE A 228 15.85 -15.39 -16.43
C PHE A 228 15.62 -15.05 -14.96
N ASN A 229 16.10 -13.86 -14.54
CA ASN A 229 16.04 -13.38 -13.14
C ASN A 229 14.78 -12.55 -12.82
N TYR A 230 14.09 -12.08 -13.86
CA TYR A 230 12.92 -11.22 -13.75
C TYR A 230 11.96 -11.46 -14.89
N LEU A 231 10.66 -11.42 -14.60
CA LEU A 231 9.61 -11.34 -15.61
C LEU A 231 8.63 -10.23 -15.26
N LEU A 232 8.15 -9.52 -16.28
CA LEU A 232 6.95 -8.71 -16.13
C LEU A 232 5.73 -9.62 -16.17
N TYR A 233 4.69 -9.23 -15.43
CA TYR A 233 3.42 -9.92 -15.50
C TYR A 233 2.24 -8.97 -15.33
N VAL A 234 1.11 -9.40 -15.88
CA VAL A 234 -0.21 -8.84 -15.60
C VAL A 234 -1.13 -9.97 -15.13
N ASN A 235 -2.12 -9.62 -14.31
CA ASN A 235 -3.18 -10.57 -13.94
C ASN A 235 -4.22 -10.58 -15.06
N ASP A 236 -4.45 -11.75 -15.66
CA ASP A 236 -5.50 -12.00 -16.65
C ASP A 236 -6.83 -12.33 -15.95
N ASP A 237 -6.75 -13.15 -14.89
CA ASP A 237 -7.85 -13.44 -13.99
C ASP A 237 -7.34 -13.42 -12.54
N VAL A 238 -8.14 -12.92 -11.62
CA VAL A 238 -7.77 -12.75 -10.21
C VAL A 238 -8.76 -13.51 -9.35
N TYR A 239 -8.30 -14.62 -8.79
CA TYR A 239 -9.04 -15.30 -7.74
C TYR A 239 -8.87 -14.56 -6.42
N GLN A 240 -7.64 -14.06 -6.16
CA GLN A 240 -7.32 -13.29 -4.96
C GLN A 240 -6.23 -12.25 -5.22
N ASP A 241 -6.52 -11.01 -4.83
CA ASP A 241 -5.55 -9.93 -4.91
C ASP A 241 -4.44 -10.08 -3.87
N GLY A 242 -3.20 -10.14 -4.37
CA GLY A 242 -2.00 -10.10 -3.54
C GLY A 242 -1.91 -8.79 -2.74
N LEU A 243 -1.39 -8.88 -1.52
CA LEU A 243 -1.19 -7.71 -0.66
C LEU A 243 -0.22 -6.74 -1.32
N LYS A 244 -0.58 -5.45 -1.35
CA LYS A 244 0.34 -4.35 -1.62
C LYS A 244 0.67 -3.67 -0.30
N VAL A 245 1.96 -3.47 -0.04
CA VAL A 245 2.42 -2.88 1.22
C VAL A 245 3.40 -1.74 0.97
N THR A 246 3.44 -0.83 1.93
CA THR A 246 4.48 0.18 2.11
C THR A 246 4.82 0.25 3.60
N TYR A 247 5.65 1.20 4.00
CA TYR A 247 6.02 1.41 5.39
C TYR A 247 6.30 2.88 5.67
N ASN A 248 6.16 3.25 6.94
CA ASN A 248 6.75 4.46 7.47
C ASN A 248 7.86 4.08 8.47
N LYS A 249 8.35 5.05 9.24
CA LYS A 249 9.41 4.79 10.24
C LYS A 249 8.96 3.85 11.36
N GLU A 250 7.68 3.82 11.68
CA GLU A 250 7.12 3.18 12.87
C GLU A 250 6.54 1.80 12.55
N GLN A 251 5.90 1.62 11.39
CA GLN A 251 5.12 0.42 11.09
C GLN A 251 5.07 0.11 9.59
N ASN A 252 4.65 -1.12 9.29
CA ASN A 252 4.25 -1.54 7.96
C ASN A 252 2.80 -1.11 7.71
N ILE A 253 2.47 -0.81 6.46
CA ILE A 253 1.17 -0.29 6.06
C ILE A 253 0.66 -1.13 4.90
N ILE A 254 -0.52 -1.72 5.06
CA ILE A 254 -1.19 -2.48 4.01
C ILE A 254 -1.97 -1.49 3.15
N ILE A 255 -1.62 -1.36 1.88
CA ILE A 255 -2.30 -0.44 0.96
C ILE A 255 -3.61 -1.06 0.49
N SER A 256 -3.55 -2.30 0.02
CA SER A 256 -4.68 -3.05 -0.53
C SER A 256 -4.38 -4.56 -0.61
N GLY A 257 -5.38 -5.35 -0.97
CA GLY A 257 -5.28 -6.79 -1.20
C GLY A 257 -5.95 -7.63 -0.10
N ASN A 258 -6.25 -8.89 -0.43
CA ASN A 258 -6.96 -9.81 0.47
C ASN A 258 -6.15 -11.07 0.79
N LYS A 259 -5.20 -11.46 -0.08
CA LYS A 259 -4.41 -12.69 0.07
C LYS A 259 -3.71 -12.74 1.42
N GLY A 260 -3.79 -13.86 2.13
CA GLY A 260 -3.20 -14.06 3.46
C GLY A 260 -3.79 -13.22 4.60
N LEU A 261 -4.64 -12.24 4.29
CA LEU A 261 -5.38 -11.46 5.28
C LEU A 261 -6.79 -12.01 5.49
N PHE A 262 -7.49 -12.34 4.41
CA PHE A 262 -8.85 -12.91 4.44
C PHE A 262 -8.90 -14.31 3.78
N PRO A 263 -9.83 -15.20 4.19
CA PRO A 263 -10.84 -14.99 5.22
C PRO A 263 -10.25 -14.96 6.64
N LYS A 264 -10.96 -14.29 7.56
CA LYS A 264 -10.51 -14.06 8.93
C LYS A 264 -11.68 -13.85 9.89
N TYR A 265 -11.48 -14.20 11.15
CA TYR A 265 -12.42 -13.92 12.23
C TYR A 265 -12.10 -12.55 12.85
N ASP A 266 -13.09 -11.69 12.94
CA ASP A 266 -12.99 -10.48 13.74
C ASP A 266 -13.60 -10.72 15.13
N PHE A 267 -12.81 -10.44 16.16
CA PHE A 267 -13.18 -10.65 17.56
C PHE A 267 -14.07 -9.51 18.09
N VAL A 268 -14.07 -8.34 17.43
CA VAL A 268 -14.93 -7.21 17.82
C VAL A 268 -16.37 -7.46 17.38
N SER A 269 -16.61 -7.83 16.12
CA SER A 269 -17.95 -8.17 15.62
C SER A 269 -18.34 -9.63 15.84
N ARG A 270 -17.42 -10.48 16.31
CA ARG A 270 -17.62 -11.93 16.49
C ARG A 270 -18.09 -12.63 15.21
N LYS A 271 -17.50 -12.27 14.08
CA LYS A 271 -17.94 -12.70 12.74
C LYS A 271 -16.74 -13.00 11.84
N LYS A 272 -16.91 -13.99 10.95
CA LYS A 272 -15.97 -14.26 9.86
C LYS A 272 -16.24 -13.32 8.68
N PHE A 273 -15.18 -12.73 8.14
CA PHE A 273 -15.19 -11.98 6.89
C PHE A 273 -14.34 -12.68 5.84
N ASN A 274 -14.76 -12.63 4.59
CA ASN A 274 -14.06 -13.27 3.47
C ASN A 274 -13.30 -12.26 2.60
N SER A 275 -13.52 -10.96 2.79
CA SER A 275 -12.78 -9.90 2.10
C SER A 275 -12.76 -8.60 2.91
N SER A 276 -11.80 -7.73 2.60
CA SER A 276 -11.75 -6.35 3.11
C SER A 276 -13.03 -5.58 2.83
N LYS A 277 -13.60 -5.73 1.63
CA LYS A 277 -14.87 -5.11 1.25
C LYS A 277 -16.03 -5.52 2.16
N GLU A 278 -16.14 -6.81 2.46
CA GLU A 278 -17.17 -7.33 3.38
C GLU A 278 -16.99 -6.72 4.77
N TYR A 279 -15.75 -6.73 5.28
CA TYR A 279 -15.37 -6.16 6.57
C TYR A 279 -15.71 -4.67 6.67
N PHE A 280 -15.25 -3.86 5.72
CA PHE A 280 -15.49 -2.41 5.77
C PHE A 280 -16.96 -2.05 5.56
N ASN A 281 -17.71 -2.79 4.75
CA ASN A 281 -19.14 -2.56 4.60
C ASN A 281 -19.91 -2.83 5.90
N GLU A 282 -19.57 -3.88 6.65
CA GLU A 282 -20.18 -4.17 7.96
C GLU A 282 -20.03 -2.99 8.92
N PHE A 283 -18.86 -2.35 8.91
CA PHE A 283 -18.56 -1.24 9.81
C PHE A 283 -18.97 0.14 9.29
N GLY A 284 -19.49 0.23 8.07
CA GLY A 284 -19.91 1.49 7.46
C GLY A 284 -18.75 2.33 6.92
N GLY A 285 -17.67 1.69 6.46
CA GLY A 285 -16.52 2.30 5.81
C GLY A 285 -15.20 2.16 6.59
N VAL A 286 -14.09 2.48 5.93
CA VAL A 286 -12.73 2.31 6.49
C VAL A 286 -12.57 3.07 7.80
N TYR A 287 -12.99 4.34 7.85
CA TYR A 287 -12.87 5.19 9.05
C TYR A 287 -13.47 4.54 10.32
N LYS A 288 -14.73 4.09 10.24
CA LYS A 288 -15.42 3.45 11.37
C LYS A 288 -14.85 2.09 11.74
N ALA A 289 -14.33 1.37 10.74
CA ALA A 289 -13.66 0.10 10.97
C ALA A 289 -12.34 0.31 11.73
N THR A 290 -11.55 1.32 11.37
CA THR A 290 -10.31 1.69 12.08
C THR A 290 -10.59 2.13 13.53
N LEU A 291 -11.67 2.89 13.77
CA LEU A 291 -12.10 3.21 15.14
C LEU A 291 -12.54 1.99 15.94
N ALA A 292 -13.12 0.98 15.28
CA ALA A 292 -13.47 -0.30 15.90
C ALA A 292 -12.24 -1.00 16.46
N GLN A 293 -11.22 -1.09 15.62
CA GLN A 293 -9.99 -1.81 15.88
C GLN A 293 -9.25 -1.26 17.09
N SER A 294 -9.18 0.06 17.16
CA SER A 294 -8.52 0.84 18.21
C SER A 294 -9.37 1.03 19.46
N ALA A 295 -10.57 0.44 19.54
CA ALA A 295 -11.53 0.63 20.64
C ALA A 295 -11.92 2.11 20.89
N LYS A 296 -11.88 2.96 19.86
CA LYS A 296 -12.12 4.41 19.92
C LYS A 296 -13.49 4.87 19.40
N ARG A 297 -14.43 3.93 19.20
CA ARG A 297 -15.78 4.25 18.68
C ARG A 297 -16.59 5.19 19.56
N LEU A 298 -16.36 5.13 20.87
CA LEU A 298 -17.10 5.89 21.88
C LEU A 298 -16.44 7.23 22.22
N GLU A 299 -15.40 7.62 21.47
CA GLU A 299 -14.71 8.89 21.64
C GLU A 299 -14.94 9.79 20.41
N PRO A 300 -15.05 11.12 20.59
CA PRO A 300 -15.05 12.06 19.49
C PRO A 300 -13.73 12.00 18.70
N SER A 301 -13.82 11.90 17.38
CA SER A 301 -12.67 11.76 16.51
C SER A 301 -12.87 12.44 15.15
N VAL A 302 -11.76 12.77 14.50
CA VAL A 302 -11.74 13.26 13.12
C VAL A 302 -11.21 12.15 12.21
N GLY A 303 -11.89 11.89 11.10
CA GLY A 303 -11.48 10.91 10.10
C GLY A 303 -11.16 11.58 8.79
N VAL A 304 -9.95 11.34 8.28
CA VAL A 304 -9.51 11.77 6.96
C VAL A 304 -9.47 10.53 6.08
N TYR A 305 -10.51 10.34 5.26
CA TYR A 305 -10.58 9.24 4.30
C TYR A 305 -10.31 9.76 2.89
N PHE A 306 -9.06 9.64 2.43
CA PHE A 306 -8.63 10.12 1.11
C PHE A 306 -8.20 8.95 0.23
N SER A 307 -9.00 8.69 -0.81
CA SER A 307 -8.80 7.62 -1.78
C SER A 307 -8.51 8.19 -3.16
N SER A 308 -7.52 7.62 -3.84
CA SER A 308 -7.24 7.86 -5.25
C SER A 308 -8.33 7.27 -6.14
N THR A 309 -8.93 6.15 -5.75
CA THR A 309 -9.69 5.28 -6.67
C THR A 309 -11.21 5.30 -6.44
N THR A 310 -11.68 5.81 -5.32
CA THR A 310 -13.12 5.90 -5.01
C THR A 310 -13.68 7.30 -5.29
N LYS A 311 -15.01 7.40 -5.39
CA LYS A 311 -15.70 8.71 -5.58
C LYS A 311 -15.84 9.50 -4.28
N SER A 312 -15.55 8.89 -3.15
CA SER A 312 -15.84 9.41 -1.83
C SER A 312 -14.51 9.69 -1.15
N SER A 313 -14.17 10.95 -0.98
CA SER A 313 -13.06 11.36 -0.14
C SER A 313 -13.50 12.55 0.67
N SER A 314 -13.28 12.50 1.98
CA SER A 314 -13.79 13.51 2.90
C SER A 314 -12.98 13.60 4.18
N ILE A 315 -13.04 14.77 4.81
CA ILE A 315 -12.74 14.94 6.23
C ILE A 315 -14.08 14.91 6.95
N SER A 316 -14.24 13.91 7.80
CA SER A 316 -15.44 13.63 8.57
C SER A 316 -15.18 13.77 10.07
N LEU A 317 -16.21 14.06 10.84
CA LEU A 317 -16.19 13.92 12.28
C LEU A 317 -17.02 12.70 12.70
N ASN A 318 -16.65 12.08 13.81
CA ASN A 318 -17.47 11.10 14.52
C ASN A 318 -17.78 11.65 15.92
N ILE A 319 -19.06 11.84 16.22
CA ILE A 319 -19.53 12.13 17.58
C ILE A 319 -20.35 10.93 18.02
N PRO A 320 -19.99 10.21 19.10
CA PRO A 320 -20.62 8.95 19.48
C PRO A 320 -22.15 8.96 19.50
N THR A 321 -22.76 10.06 19.96
CA THR A 321 -24.23 10.21 20.05
C THR A 321 -24.90 10.66 18.76
N LYS A 322 -24.15 11.19 17.79
CA LYS A 322 -24.67 11.75 16.53
C LYS A 322 -24.21 10.98 15.29
N GLY A 323 -23.27 10.05 15.45
CA GLY A 323 -22.65 9.30 14.37
C GLY A 323 -21.62 10.12 13.58
N GLN A 324 -21.36 9.63 12.37
CA GLN A 324 -20.40 10.24 11.44
C GLN A 324 -21.09 11.32 10.60
N LYS A 325 -20.41 12.44 10.39
CA LYS A 325 -20.83 13.50 9.47
C LYS A 325 -19.65 14.00 8.64
N GLU A 326 -19.85 14.12 7.35
CA GLU A 326 -18.88 14.76 6.45
C GLU A 326 -18.87 16.27 6.66
N VAL A 327 -17.67 16.84 6.80
CA VAL A 327 -17.46 18.29 7.00
C VAL A 327 -16.87 18.93 5.76
N ILE A 328 -15.89 18.26 5.16
CA ILE A 328 -15.21 18.68 3.93
C ILE A 328 -15.22 17.53 2.95
N VAL A 329 -15.62 17.79 1.71
CA VAL A 329 -15.72 16.80 0.64
C VAL A 329 -14.72 17.12 -0.47
N ILE A 330 -14.09 16.09 -1.00
CA ILE A 330 -13.27 16.17 -2.22
C ILE A 330 -14.18 15.86 -3.40
N PRO A 331 -14.32 16.78 -4.38
CA PRO A 331 -15.30 16.60 -5.44
C PRO A 331 -14.89 15.49 -6.40
N ASN A 332 -15.88 14.72 -6.85
CA ASN A 332 -15.71 13.88 -8.03
C ASN A 332 -15.96 14.72 -9.29
N ILE A 333 -14.89 15.05 -10.01
CA ILE A 333 -14.93 15.94 -11.17
C ILE A 333 -15.03 15.17 -12.49
N ARG A 334 -15.48 15.84 -13.55
CA ARG A 334 -15.35 15.32 -14.91
C ARG A 334 -13.87 15.33 -15.29
N ASN A 335 -13.30 14.15 -15.53
CA ASN A 335 -11.90 14.04 -15.96
C ASN A 335 -11.78 14.47 -17.42
N SER A 336 -11.61 15.78 -17.66
CA SER A 336 -11.45 16.39 -18.98
C SER A 336 -10.67 17.69 -18.86
N ILE A 337 -9.61 17.83 -19.66
CA ILE A 337 -8.77 19.04 -19.68
C ILE A 337 -9.58 20.25 -20.15
N THR A 338 -10.36 20.10 -21.22
CA THR A 338 -11.17 21.20 -21.77
C THR A 338 -12.19 21.70 -20.75
N ASN A 339 -12.93 20.77 -20.13
CA ASN A 339 -13.92 21.11 -19.10
C ASN A 339 -13.26 21.82 -17.91
N CYS A 340 -12.09 21.34 -17.47
CA CYS A 340 -11.35 21.98 -16.39
C CYS A 340 -10.89 23.40 -16.75
N PHE A 341 -10.40 23.60 -17.97
CA PHE A 341 -9.96 24.92 -18.45
C PHE A 341 -11.13 25.90 -18.60
N ASP A 342 -12.29 25.43 -19.06
CA ASP A 342 -13.52 26.22 -19.12
C ASP A 342 -13.96 26.65 -17.71
N GLU A 343 -13.98 25.71 -16.76
CA GLU A 343 -14.34 26.00 -15.37
C GLU A 343 -13.36 26.95 -14.67
N ILE A 344 -12.05 26.85 -14.96
CA ILE A 344 -11.05 27.80 -14.45
C ILE A 344 -11.24 29.18 -15.10
N SER A 345 -11.44 29.23 -16.42
CA SER A 345 -11.63 30.49 -17.16
C SER A 345 -12.84 31.28 -16.67
N ALA A 346 -13.88 30.58 -16.20
CA ALA A 346 -15.10 31.18 -15.67
C ALA A 346 -14.96 31.78 -14.26
N ILE A 347 -13.80 31.63 -13.60
CA ILE A 347 -13.59 32.17 -12.24
C ILE A 347 -13.47 33.71 -12.28
N ASP A 348 -12.54 34.23 -13.07
CA ASP A 348 -12.25 35.66 -13.21
C ASP A 348 -11.41 35.96 -14.47
N GLU A 349 -11.23 37.25 -14.79
CA GLU A 349 -10.48 37.69 -15.97
C GLU A 349 -9.01 37.24 -15.95
N HIS A 350 -8.39 37.19 -14.77
CA HIS A 350 -6.99 36.74 -14.63
C HIS A 350 -6.85 35.26 -14.98
N CYS A 351 -7.78 34.42 -14.52
CA CYS A 351 -7.85 33.01 -14.87
C CYS A 351 -8.07 32.80 -16.37
N SER A 352 -8.99 33.55 -17.00
CA SER A 352 -9.21 33.49 -18.45
C SER A 352 -7.95 33.83 -19.25
N ARG A 353 -7.22 34.87 -18.82
CA ARG A 353 -5.93 35.24 -19.41
C ARG A 353 -4.85 34.18 -19.20
N LEU A 354 -4.80 33.57 -18.02
CA LEU A 354 -3.88 32.47 -17.71
C LEU A 354 -4.11 31.29 -18.64
N ILE A 355 -5.36 30.83 -18.79
CA ILE A 355 -5.71 29.71 -19.67
C ILE A 355 -5.30 30.03 -21.11
N THR A 356 -5.65 31.21 -21.61
CA THR A 356 -5.29 31.64 -22.97
C THR A 356 -3.78 31.61 -23.20
N ASN A 357 -2.99 32.13 -22.25
CA ASN A 357 -1.54 32.14 -22.34
C ASN A 357 -0.94 30.75 -22.18
N PHE A 358 -1.51 29.91 -21.32
CA PHE A 358 -1.07 28.54 -21.09
C PHE A 358 -1.26 27.69 -22.34
N ILE A 359 -2.44 27.75 -22.97
CA ILE A 359 -2.73 27.04 -24.23
C ILE A 359 -1.77 27.49 -25.33
N ARG A 360 -1.44 28.79 -25.39
CA ARG A 360 -0.46 29.31 -26.37
C ARG A 360 0.94 28.73 -26.16
N LYS A 361 1.37 28.52 -24.90
CA LYS A 361 2.69 28.00 -24.56
C LYS A 361 2.78 26.47 -24.63
N TYR A 362 1.68 25.78 -24.29
CA TYR A 362 1.57 24.31 -24.20
C TYR A 362 0.33 23.80 -24.95
N PRO A 363 0.25 23.98 -26.29
CA PRO A 363 -0.94 23.62 -27.07
C PRO A 363 -1.26 22.12 -27.01
N GLU A 364 -0.26 21.26 -26.80
CA GLU A 364 -0.39 19.81 -26.68
C GLU A 364 -1.22 19.36 -25.48
N VAL A 365 -1.34 20.20 -24.44
CA VAL A 365 -2.10 19.84 -23.23
C VAL A 365 -3.60 19.76 -23.53
N VAL A 366 -4.10 20.57 -24.47
CA VAL A 366 -5.54 20.61 -24.81
C VAL A 366 -6.00 19.30 -25.48
N SER A 367 -5.13 18.65 -26.24
CA SER A 367 -5.40 17.36 -26.88
C SER A 367 -5.06 16.16 -25.99
N ALA A 368 -4.57 16.39 -24.76
CA ALA A 368 -4.18 15.33 -23.87
C ALA A 368 -5.39 14.50 -23.41
N ILE A 369 -5.29 13.18 -23.59
CA ILE A 369 -6.32 12.23 -23.16
C ILE A 369 -6.11 11.90 -21.68
N VAL A 370 -7.18 11.98 -20.90
CA VAL A 370 -7.23 11.52 -19.51
C VAL A 370 -8.22 10.36 -19.37
N PRO A 371 -8.01 9.41 -18.43
CA PRO A 371 -8.91 8.28 -18.26
C PRO A 371 -10.33 8.72 -17.89
N THR A 372 -11.33 8.39 -18.70
CA THR A 372 -12.72 8.84 -18.52
C THR A 372 -13.40 8.24 -17.28
N ASN A 373 -12.87 7.12 -16.79
CA ASN A 373 -13.35 6.34 -15.66
C ASN A 373 -12.63 6.64 -14.33
N ALA A 374 -11.61 7.51 -14.34
CA ALA A 374 -10.96 7.97 -13.11
C ALA A 374 -11.96 8.67 -12.19
N LYS A 375 -11.74 8.54 -10.87
CA LYS A 375 -12.64 9.04 -9.82
C LYS A 375 -11.85 9.76 -8.75
N GLY A 376 -12.53 10.61 -7.97
CA GLY A 376 -11.95 11.23 -6.78
C GLY A 376 -10.63 11.96 -7.05
N PHE A 377 -9.63 11.71 -6.21
CA PHE A 377 -8.31 12.33 -6.35
C PHE A 377 -7.59 11.95 -7.65
N GLU A 378 -7.75 10.73 -8.17
CA GLU A 378 -7.08 10.31 -9.40
C GLU A 378 -7.47 11.22 -10.58
N SER A 379 -8.72 11.69 -10.65
CA SER A 379 -9.13 12.65 -11.68
C SER A 379 -8.40 13.99 -11.55
N ILE A 380 -8.30 14.54 -10.33
CA ILE A 380 -7.60 15.81 -10.08
C ILE A 380 -6.10 15.67 -10.40
N VAL A 381 -5.48 14.58 -9.94
CA VAL A 381 -4.05 14.32 -10.15
C VAL A 381 -3.76 14.05 -11.62
N ASN A 382 -4.64 13.37 -12.36
CA ASN A 382 -4.47 13.19 -13.81
C ASN A 382 -4.48 14.52 -14.57
N ILE A 383 -5.38 15.44 -14.23
CA ILE A 383 -5.41 16.78 -14.83
C ILE A 383 -4.11 17.53 -14.50
N CYS A 384 -3.67 17.50 -13.24
CA CYS A 384 -2.39 18.09 -12.83
C CYS A 384 -1.22 17.47 -13.61
N ALA A 385 -1.21 16.15 -13.78
CA ALA A 385 -0.19 15.45 -14.55
C ALA A 385 -0.14 15.96 -16.00
N LYS A 386 -1.29 16.10 -16.67
CA LYS A 386 -1.33 16.63 -18.05
C LYS A 386 -0.89 18.09 -18.14
N VAL A 387 -1.28 18.93 -17.19
CA VAL A 387 -0.78 20.32 -17.09
C VAL A 387 0.75 20.37 -16.99
N LEU A 388 1.38 19.39 -16.34
CA LEU A 388 2.83 19.29 -16.26
C LEU A 388 3.48 18.63 -17.49
N GLY A 389 2.71 18.11 -18.44
CA GLY A 389 3.21 17.33 -19.58
C GLY A 389 3.58 15.88 -19.22
N LEU A 390 2.99 15.33 -18.15
CA LEU A 390 3.16 13.94 -17.72
C LEU A 390 2.02 13.06 -18.28
N ASN A 391 2.19 11.74 -18.25
CA ASN A 391 1.27 10.80 -18.87
C ASN A 391 0.11 10.39 -17.96
N SER A 392 0.31 10.33 -16.65
CA SER A 392 -0.67 9.78 -15.72
C SER A 392 -0.46 10.23 -14.28
N ALA A 393 -1.47 10.02 -13.44
CA ALA A 393 -1.37 10.19 -11.99
C ALA A 393 -0.26 9.33 -11.37
N LYS A 394 0.01 8.14 -11.91
CA LYS A 394 1.13 7.29 -11.51
C LYS A 394 2.47 7.99 -11.76
N GLU A 395 2.69 8.53 -12.96
CA GLU A 395 3.93 9.25 -13.28
C GLU A 395 4.09 10.51 -12.41
N PHE A 396 2.99 11.20 -12.11
CA PHE A 396 2.98 12.33 -11.19
C PHE A 396 3.40 11.94 -9.78
N GLU A 397 2.83 10.87 -9.22
CA GLU A 397 3.21 10.35 -7.91
C GLU A 397 4.67 9.90 -7.88
N ASP A 398 5.09 9.12 -8.87
CA ASP A 398 6.45 8.59 -8.95
C ASP A 398 7.49 9.72 -9.09
N LEU A 399 7.16 10.78 -9.82
CA LEU A 399 8.01 11.96 -9.95
C LEU A 399 8.14 12.71 -8.62
N ALA A 400 7.04 12.85 -7.87
CA ALA A 400 7.05 13.44 -6.54
C ALA A 400 7.92 12.64 -5.57
N LEU A 401 7.83 11.31 -5.60
CA LEU A 401 8.62 10.41 -4.73
C LEU A 401 10.10 10.36 -5.10
N ASP A 402 10.48 10.70 -6.33
CA ASP A 402 11.87 10.67 -6.80
C ASP A 402 12.69 11.91 -6.43
N THR A 403 12.29 12.66 -5.40
CA THR A 403 12.96 13.90 -5.01
C THR A 403 13.58 13.84 -3.62
N ASN A 404 14.62 14.67 -3.41
CA ASN A 404 15.24 14.91 -2.11
C ASN A 404 14.83 16.27 -1.51
N LEU A 405 13.81 16.92 -2.07
CA LEU A 405 13.31 18.20 -1.59
C LEU A 405 12.81 18.08 -0.13
N LYS A 406 13.16 19.08 0.66
CA LYS A 406 12.70 19.22 2.05
C LYS A 406 11.42 20.06 2.17
N SER A 407 11.22 20.95 1.20
CA SER A 407 10.11 21.89 1.08
C SER A 407 9.86 22.14 -0.40
N GLY A 408 8.61 22.26 -0.77
CA GLY A 408 8.13 22.71 -2.06
C GLY A 408 7.61 24.13 -1.99
N ILE A 409 6.79 24.47 -2.98
CA ILE A 409 6.06 25.74 -3.06
C ILE A 409 4.59 25.52 -2.69
N GLN A 410 3.91 26.58 -2.25
CA GLN A 410 2.50 26.46 -1.88
C GLN A 410 1.62 26.29 -3.13
N ILE A 411 0.91 25.16 -3.21
CA ILE A 411 -0.21 24.95 -4.14
C ILE A 411 -1.51 25.32 -3.44
N ASP A 412 -2.34 26.13 -4.10
CA ASP A 412 -3.58 26.62 -3.52
C ASP A 412 -4.66 25.53 -3.43
N MET A 413 -4.93 25.06 -2.22
CA MET A 413 -6.02 24.13 -1.90
C MET A 413 -7.05 24.83 -1.00
N LYS A 414 -8.08 25.42 -1.62
CA LYS A 414 -9.09 26.24 -0.94
C LYS A 414 -10.45 25.54 -0.91
N LEU A 415 -11.31 25.94 0.03
CA LEU A 415 -12.68 25.45 0.12
C LEU A 415 -13.67 26.43 -0.52
N ILE A 416 -14.68 25.88 -1.20
CA ILE A 416 -15.87 26.59 -1.66
C ILE A 416 -17.12 25.94 -1.05
N LYS A 417 -18.20 26.70 -0.92
CA LYS A 417 -19.48 26.16 -0.47
C LYS A 417 -20.32 25.71 -1.66
N VAL A 418 -20.63 24.42 -1.73
CA VAL A 418 -21.53 23.84 -2.73
C VAL A 418 -22.63 23.11 -1.98
N ASN A 419 -23.90 23.48 -2.21
CA ASN A 419 -25.05 22.86 -1.53
C ASN A 419 -24.92 22.77 0.00
N LYS A 420 -24.36 23.82 0.63
CA LYS A 420 -24.06 23.93 2.07
C LYS A 420 -22.94 23.01 2.59
N LEU A 421 -22.27 22.25 1.72
CA LEU A 421 -21.07 21.48 2.05
C LEU A 421 -19.81 22.26 1.69
N ASN A 422 -18.76 22.12 2.51
CA ASN A 422 -17.45 22.64 2.15
C ASN A 422 -16.78 21.64 1.19
N VAL A 423 -16.35 22.12 0.04
CA VAL A 423 -15.79 21.30 -1.03
C VAL A 423 -14.43 21.85 -1.43
N LEU A 424 -13.43 20.98 -1.63
CA LEU A 424 -12.14 21.38 -2.20
C LEU A 424 -12.35 21.98 -3.59
N ASP A 425 -11.91 23.22 -3.79
CA ASP A 425 -11.90 23.85 -5.11
C ASP A 425 -10.71 23.36 -5.92
N TYR A 426 -10.91 22.23 -6.61
CA TYR A 426 -9.88 21.62 -7.46
C TYR A 426 -9.37 22.57 -8.55
N ARG A 427 -10.18 23.55 -8.98
CA ARG A 427 -9.81 24.52 -10.02
C ARG A 427 -8.67 25.41 -9.54
N LYS A 428 -8.67 25.81 -8.26
CA LYS A 428 -7.56 26.57 -7.65
C LYS A 428 -6.28 25.75 -7.56
N THR A 429 -6.39 24.46 -7.26
CA THR A 429 -5.25 23.54 -7.26
C THR A 429 -4.61 23.47 -8.64
N VAL A 430 -5.40 23.22 -9.69
CA VAL A 430 -4.92 23.14 -11.07
C VAL A 430 -4.39 24.49 -11.56
N GLN A 431 -5.09 25.59 -11.29
CA GLN A 431 -4.68 26.95 -11.65
C GLN A 431 -3.31 27.31 -11.06
N SER A 432 -3.08 26.97 -9.79
CA SER A 432 -1.82 27.23 -9.09
C SER A 432 -0.67 26.45 -9.76
N MET A 433 -0.87 25.17 -10.06
CA MET A 433 0.08 24.34 -10.81
C MET A 433 0.40 24.93 -12.20
N MET A 434 -0.61 25.40 -12.94
CA MET A 434 -0.43 26.04 -14.25
C MET A 434 0.41 27.32 -14.15
N SER A 435 0.15 28.13 -13.14
CA SER A 435 0.83 29.41 -12.92
C SER A 435 2.31 29.21 -12.64
N TYR A 436 2.67 28.27 -11.77
CA TYR A 436 4.07 27.95 -11.50
C TYR A 436 4.76 27.25 -12.68
N LYS A 437 4.05 26.40 -13.43
CA LYS A 437 4.55 25.83 -14.68
C LYS A 437 4.86 26.93 -15.72
N MET A 438 4.00 27.94 -15.84
CA MET A 438 4.24 29.13 -16.68
C MET A 438 5.48 29.90 -16.25
N ALA A 439 5.75 29.96 -14.94
CA ALA A 439 6.95 30.54 -14.34
C ALA A 439 8.20 29.64 -14.41
N ASN A 440 8.14 28.52 -15.14
CA ASN A 440 9.23 27.56 -15.36
C ASN A 440 9.73 26.85 -14.09
N VAL A 441 8.87 26.68 -13.08
CA VAL A 441 9.16 25.74 -11.98
C VAL A 441 9.20 24.32 -12.55
N ASP A 442 10.18 23.52 -12.13
CA ASP A 442 10.34 22.16 -12.63
C ASP A 442 9.20 21.23 -12.17
N ASN A 443 8.89 20.23 -12.99
CA ASN A 443 7.76 19.33 -12.75
C ASN A 443 7.90 18.53 -11.45
N GLN A 444 9.13 18.21 -11.04
CA GLN A 444 9.37 17.41 -9.84
C GLN A 444 9.08 18.21 -8.57
N THR A 445 9.50 19.47 -8.52
CA THR A 445 9.12 20.41 -7.46
C THR A 445 7.62 20.58 -7.41
N LEU A 446 6.93 20.73 -8.54
CA LEU A 446 5.47 20.88 -8.57
C LEU A 446 4.72 19.63 -8.08
N ALA A 447 5.16 18.45 -8.51
CA ALA A 447 4.57 17.19 -8.05
C ALA A 447 4.75 16.98 -6.55
N TYR A 448 5.94 17.27 -6.01
CA TYR A 448 6.19 17.26 -4.56
C TYR A 448 5.31 18.26 -3.81
N SER A 449 5.24 19.49 -4.33
CA SER A 449 4.49 20.62 -3.74
C SER A 449 2.99 20.33 -3.62
N PHE A 450 2.42 19.57 -4.56
CA PHE A 450 1.04 19.11 -4.47
C PHE A 450 0.80 18.26 -3.21
N TYR A 451 1.63 17.23 -2.98
CA TYR A 451 1.45 16.35 -1.81
C TYR A 451 1.77 17.07 -0.49
N GLU A 452 2.75 17.97 -0.48
CA GLU A 452 3.04 18.80 0.68
C GLU A 452 1.87 19.74 1.01
N SER A 453 1.34 20.46 0.02
CA SER A 453 0.19 21.36 0.22
C SER A 453 -1.07 20.59 0.61
N LEU A 454 -1.26 19.36 0.11
CA LEU A 454 -2.34 18.48 0.53
C LEU A 454 -2.19 18.07 2.00
N SER A 455 -0.97 17.83 2.48
CA SER A 455 -0.72 17.56 3.89
C SER A 455 -1.07 18.76 4.77
N GLU A 456 -0.76 19.98 4.34
CA GLU A 456 -1.10 21.21 5.06
C GLU A 456 -2.62 21.45 5.07
N PHE A 457 -3.30 21.21 3.94
CA PHE A 457 -4.76 21.21 3.86
C PHE A 457 -5.37 20.28 4.91
N ILE A 458 -4.90 19.03 4.97
CA ILE A 458 -5.36 18.05 5.97
C ILE A 458 -5.09 18.57 7.38
N CYS A 459 -3.86 19.01 7.66
CA CYS A 459 -3.48 19.43 9.01
C CYS A 459 -4.33 20.60 9.51
N ASN A 460 -4.51 21.63 8.68
CA ASN A 460 -5.25 22.83 9.06
C ASN A 460 -6.72 22.51 9.38
N TYR A 461 -7.40 21.80 8.48
CA TYR A 461 -8.83 21.53 8.66
C TYR A 461 -9.10 20.43 9.69
N SER A 462 -8.25 19.41 9.78
CA SER A 462 -8.39 18.40 10.84
C SER A 462 -8.16 19.00 12.23
N ASP A 463 -7.20 19.92 12.39
CA ASP A 463 -6.96 20.63 13.65
C ASP A 463 -8.14 21.54 14.03
N GLU A 464 -8.68 22.30 13.08
CA GLU A 464 -9.87 23.15 13.30
C GLU A 464 -11.07 22.32 13.77
N ILE A 465 -11.39 21.25 13.04
CA ILE A 465 -12.51 20.36 13.37
C ILE A 465 -12.27 19.68 14.72
N ALA A 466 -11.06 19.16 14.97
CA ALA A 466 -10.74 18.46 16.20
C ALA A 466 -10.90 19.38 17.43
N LYS A 467 -10.47 20.64 17.33
CA LYS A 467 -10.68 21.64 18.39
C LYS A 467 -12.16 21.93 18.63
N GLU A 468 -12.96 22.07 17.57
CA GLU A 468 -14.40 22.33 17.68
C GLU A 468 -15.13 21.20 18.43
N ILE A 469 -14.83 19.95 18.10
CA ILE A 469 -15.48 18.78 18.73
C ILE A 469 -14.72 18.24 19.95
N LYS A 470 -13.61 18.88 20.34
CA LYS A 470 -12.70 18.45 21.42
C LYS A 470 -12.20 17.00 21.24
N ALA A 471 -11.93 16.60 20.01
CA ALA A 471 -11.35 15.30 19.69
C ALA A 471 -9.87 15.25 20.04
N LYS A 472 -9.41 14.08 20.50
CA LYS A 472 -7.99 13.77 20.73
C LYS A 472 -7.41 12.87 19.65
N ASP A 473 -8.27 12.13 18.96
CA ASP A 473 -7.89 11.13 17.97
C ASP A 473 -8.19 11.62 16.55
N ILE A 474 -7.21 11.45 15.66
CA ILE A 474 -7.35 11.67 14.22
C ILE A 474 -7.03 10.36 13.51
N VAL A 475 -7.99 9.84 12.74
CA VAL A 475 -7.81 8.67 11.90
C VAL A 475 -7.40 9.11 10.49
N LEU A 476 -6.32 8.54 9.97
CA LEU A 476 -5.90 8.70 8.58
C LEU A 476 -6.15 7.38 7.84
N CYS A 477 -6.98 7.39 6.79
CA CYS A 477 -7.27 6.21 5.99
C CYS A 477 -7.54 6.56 4.52
N GLY A 478 -7.61 5.54 3.66
CA GLY A 478 -7.63 5.69 2.21
C GLY A 478 -6.23 5.60 1.59
N ASN A 479 -6.16 5.06 0.37
CA ASN A 479 -4.90 4.68 -0.26
C ASN A 479 -3.99 5.87 -0.65
N MET A 480 -4.44 7.13 -0.57
CA MET A 480 -3.57 8.30 -0.75
C MET A 480 -2.47 8.36 0.31
N PHE A 481 -2.71 7.85 1.52
CA PHE A 481 -1.70 7.78 2.58
C PHE A 481 -0.62 6.72 2.35
N ALA A 482 -0.69 5.95 1.25
CA ALA A 482 0.45 5.18 0.78
C ALA A 482 1.60 6.07 0.27
N ASN A 483 1.30 7.31 -0.10
CA ASN A 483 2.31 8.30 -0.49
C ASN A 483 3.09 8.78 0.74
N SER A 484 4.41 8.51 0.75
CA SER A 484 5.26 8.78 1.90
C SER A 484 5.43 10.28 2.20
N ILE A 485 5.33 11.16 1.19
CA ILE A 485 5.40 12.62 1.39
C ILE A 485 4.17 13.08 2.15
N LEU A 486 2.98 12.75 1.64
CA LEU A 486 1.71 13.10 2.25
C LEU A 486 1.62 12.59 3.69
N LEU A 487 1.90 11.31 3.89
CA LEU A 487 1.80 10.68 5.21
C LEU A 487 2.81 11.29 6.19
N SER A 488 4.10 11.36 5.83
CA SER A 488 5.13 11.82 6.76
C SER A 488 4.95 13.29 7.18
N LYS A 489 4.53 14.16 6.26
CA LYS A 489 4.26 15.57 6.54
C LYS A 489 3.01 15.74 7.43
N THR A 490 1.95 14.97 7.14
CA THR A 490 0.72 14.96 7.95
C THR A 490 1.02 14.48 9.38
N LEU A 491 1.72 13.35 9.52
CA LEU A 491 2.10 12.79 10.83
C LEU A 491 2.94 13.79 11.62
N LYS A 492 4.00 14.35 11.02
CA LYS A 492 4.91 15.31 11.68
C LYS A 492 4.18 16.51 12.31
N THR A 493 3.10 16.95 11.69
CA THR A 493 2.35 18.13 12.16
C THR A 493 1.28 17.73 13.17
N LEU A 494 0.41 16.77 12.84
CA LEU A 494 -0.73 16.42 13.69
C LEU A 494 -0.34 15.64 14.94
N SER A 495 0.71 14.81 14.91
CA SER A 495 1.13 14.00 16.07
C SER A 495 1.63 14.81 17.26
N LYS A 496 1.88 16.12 17.08
CA LYS A 496 2.26 17.03 18.17
C LYS A 496 1.12 17.26 19.15
N ASN A 497 -0.12 17.22 18.68
CA ASN A 497 -1.30 17.61 19.45
C ASN A 497 -2.36 16.50 19.53
N TYR A 498 -2.31 15.52 18.64
CA TYR A 498 -3.33 14.49 18.49
C TYR A 498 -2.71 13.10 18.46
N ASN A 499 -3.46 12.12 18.94
CA ASN A 499 -3.16 10.71 18.71
C ASN A 499 -3.57 10.35 17.29
N ILE A 500 -2.62 9.86 16.48
CA ILE A 500 -2.89 9.51 15.09
C ILE A 500 -3.09 8.02 14.96
N ILE A 501 -4.22 7.63 14.36
CA ILE A 501 -4.60 6.23 14.18
C ILE A 501 -4.60 5.92 12.68
N LEU A 502 -3.84 4.89 12.31
CA LEU A 502 -3.81 4.31 10.96
C LEU A 502 -4.43 2.90 11.02
N PRO A 503 -5.01 2.39 9.93
CA PRO A 503 -5.27 0.97 9.78
C PRO A 503 -3.96 0.17 9.92
N ILE A 504 -3.89 -0.72 10.90
CA ILE A 504 -2.68 -1.53 11.19
C ILE A 504 -2.87 -2.97 10.70
N GLU A 505 -4.01 -3.58 11.05
CA GLU A 505 -4.30 -4.98 10.73
C GLU A 505 -5.07 -5.14 9.41
N TYR A 506 -5.64 -4.07 8.86
CA TYR A 506 -6.39 -4.08 7.59
C TYR A 506 -5.84 -3.04 6.60
N PRO A 507 -6.21 -3.15 5.30
CA PRO A 507 -5.73 -2.21 4.29
C PRO A 507 -6.22 -0.78 4.52
N LEU A 508 -5.48 0.19 3.97
CA LEU A 508 -5.88 1.59 3.92
C LEU A 508 -7.18 1.80 3.14
N ASP A 509 -7.49 0.93 2.18
CA ASP A 509 -8.65 1.04 1.29
C ASP A 509 -9.07 -0.33 0.71
N TYR A 510 -10.22 -0.42 0.03
CA TYR A 510 -10.78 -1.70 -0.45
C TYR A 510 -11.46 -1.67 -1.82
#